data_AF-A0A8H5N0Y6-F1
#
_entry.id   AF-A0A8H5N0Y6-F1
#
_cell.length_a   1.000
_cell.length_b   1.000
_cell.length_c   1.000
_cell.angle_alpha   90.00
_cell.angle_beta   90.00
_cell.angle_gamma   90.00
#
_symmetry.space_group_name_H-M   'P 1'
#
loop_
_entity.id
_entity.type
_entity.pdbx_description
1 polymer ?
#
loop_
_entity_poly.entity_id
_entity_poly.type
_entity_poly.pdbx_seq_one_letter_code
_entity_poly.pdbx_strand_id
1 'polypeptide(L)'
;MADFAARRQENIKQNEILLSELKNPVPKVHHQSKPASKSVKRRATSPRAPTRQSRRIAEASTKANYNEEQDDEPVSQTSSRARKKNRTVYNNSVQPTTSDPDSERHTRKDLKSIIDGWTRWKPEADEPTRDASGVFHFDSHPDFRPNKSPEEIIREGSFGGSYWRPLFSKHLAITIQDDWRELPSSWTAGLNADEYLTSDTYNPEINKYGVACGQSIEEWEAAGWIAHEYDVRGWFQWYCRFWMGRRCSDDERQISRWKKCVGETGRWRRILLKKYVALGIRTVFADDGRDEDEVDVSPVVHQTCHHWAYEVRQDALERFWADGR
;
A
#
# COMPACT_ATOMS: atom_id res chain seq x y z
N MET A 1 -13.28 -28.76 21.90
CA MET A 1 -12.55 -27.55 22.35
C MET A 1 -11.49 -27.80 23.44
N ALA A 2 -11.29 -29.03 23.94
CA ALA A 2 -10.32 -29.29 25.03
C ALA A 2 -8.83 -29.44 24.57
N ASP A 3 -8.57 -29.65 23.28
CA ASP A 3 -7.23 -29.95 22.76
C ASP A 3 -6.32 -28.71 22.60
N PHE A 4 -6.90 -27.53 22.34
CA PHE A 4 -6.12 -26.29 22.15
C PHE A 4 -5.53 -25.75 23.47
N ALA A 5 -6.30 -25.86 24.56
CA ALA A 5 -5.86 -25.40 25.88
C ALA A 5 -4.69 -26.27 26.41
N ALA A 6 -4.74 -27.58 26.18
CA ALA A 6 -3.67 -28.51 26.55
C ALA A 6 -2.37 -28.21 25.79
N ARG A 7 -2.44 -28.04 24.46
CA ARG A 7 -1.27 -27.69 23.63
C ARG A 7 -0.66 -26.34 24.01
N ARG A 8 -1.47 -25.36 24.42
CA ARG A 8 -0.98 -24.07 24.91
C ARG A 8 -0.20 -24.21 26.22
N GLN A 9 -0.69 -25.02 27.15
CA GLN A 9 0.00 -25.27 28.43
C GLN A 9 1.31 -26.04 28.23
N GLU A 10 1.35 -27.00 27.31
CA GLU A 10 2.56 -27.73 26.92
C GLU A 10 3.64 -26.78 26.39
N ASN A 11 3.27 -25.87 25.48
CA ASN A 11 4.19 -24.89 24.91
C ASN A 11 4.72 -23.89 25.95
N ILE A 12 3.90 -23.51 26.94
CA ILE A 12 4.35 -22.62 28.02
C ILE A 12 5.40 -23.34 28.89
N LYS A 13 5.15 -24.59 29.27
CA LYS A 13 6.11 -25.40 30.05
C LYS A 13 7.44 -25.61 29.31
N GLN A 14 7.37 -25.90 28.01
CA GLN A 14 8.56 -26.06 27.16
C GLN A 14 9.41 -24.77 27.13
N ASN A 15 8.77 -23.60 27.00
CA ASN A 15 9.46 -22.31 27.00
C ASN A 15 10.07 -21.98 28.37
N GLU A 16 9.41 -22.32 29.47
CA GLU A 16 9.94 -22.12 30.82
C GLU A 16 11.19 -22.98 31.07
N ILE A 17 11.20 -24.22 30.58
CA ILE A 17 12.38 -25.11 30.65
C ILE A 17 13.55 -24.50 29.87
N LEU A 18 13.32 -24.05 28.63
CA LEU A 18 14.35 -23.42 27.81
C LEU A 18 14.92 -22.14 28.46
N LEU A 19 14.07 -21.34 29.11
CA LEU A 19 14.50 -20.14 29.84
C LEU A 19 15.30 -20.47 31.10
N SER A 20 15.04 -21.62 31.72
CA SER A 20 15.80 -22.09 32.88
C SER A 20 17.20 -22.61 32.49
N GLU A 21 17.33 -23.26 31.33
CA GLU A 21 18.61 -23.74 30.80
C GLU A 21 19.54 -22.60 30.34
N LEU A 22 19.00 -21.44 29.98
CA LEU A 22 19.75 -20.29 29.47
C LEU A 22 20.51 -19.48 30.55
N LYS A 23 20.45 -19.87 31.83
CA LYS A 23 21.16 -19.16 32.91
C LYS A 23 22.60 -19.67 33.11
N ASN A 24 23.48 -19.33 32.17
CA ASN A 24 24.90 -19.19 32.44
C ASN A 24 25.33 -17.72 32.25
N PRO A 25 25.85 -17.03 33.28
CA PRO A 25 26.26 -15.64 33.15
C PRO A 25 27.60 -15.56 32.41
N VAL A 26 27.62 -14.83 31.29
CA VAL A 26 28.85 -14.37 30.64
C VAL A 26 29.61 -13.46 31.63
N PRO A 27 30.92 -13.65 31.86
CA PRO A 27 31.68 -12.79 32.77
C PRO A 27 31.75 -11.36 32.21
N LYS A 28 31.40 -10.36 33.02
CA LYS A 28 31.60 -8.95 32.68
C LYS A 28 33.09 -8.62 32.70
N VAL A 29 33.66 -8.33 31.53
CA VAL A 29 35.02 -7.78 31.41
C VAL A 29 34.96 -6.27 31.69
N HIS A 30 35.62 -5.82 32.76
CA HIS A 30 35.86 -4.40 33.02
C HIS A 30 36.99 -3.90 32.10
N HIS A 31 36.69 -2.98 31.19
CA HIS A 31 37.72 -2.25 30.46
C HIS A 31 38.01 -0.91 31.14
N GLN A 32 39.19 -0.83 31.77
CA GLN A 32 39.80 0.41 32.23
C GLN A 32 40.21 1.28 31.03
N SER A 33 39.93 2.58 31.12
CA SER A 33 40.35 3.60 30.17
C SER A 33 41.86 3.77 30.14
N LYS A 34 42.48 3.69 28.95
CA LYS A 34 43.86 4.14 28.68
C LYS A 34 43.86 5.30 27.68
N PRO A 35 44.81 6.24 27.78
CA PRO A 35 44.78 7.50 27.04
C PRO A 35 45.23 7.33 25.58
N ALA A 36 44.83 8.31 24.77
CA ALA A 36 44.95 8.37 23.32
C ALA A 36 46.39 8.22 22.81
N SER A 37 46.60 7.32 21.84
CA SER A 37 47.77 7.31 20.97
C SER A 37 47.37 7.50 19.51
N LYS A 38 48.19 8.27 18.79
CA LYS A 38 47.94 8.81 17.44
C LYS A 38 47.85 7.69 16.39
N SER A 39 46.77 7.66 15.60
CA SER A 39 46.62 6.70 14.50
C SER A 39 47.33 7.19 13.22
N VAL A 40 48.34 6.44 12.80
CA VAL A 40 48.93 6.51 11.45
C VAL A 40 47.97 5.82 10.46
N LYS A 41 47.59 6.53 9.39
CA LYS A 41 46.72 6.02 8.32
C LYS A 41 47.36 4.80 7.64
N ARG A 42 46.70 3.63 7.73
CA ARG A 42 46.96 2.48 6.83
C ARG A 42 45.85 2.41 5.79
N ARG A 43 46.27 2.40 4.53
CA ARG A 43 45.46 2.30 3.31
C ARG A 43 44.87 0.88 3.22
N ALA A 44 43.54 0.76 3.14
CA ALA A 44 42.86 -0.52 3.00
C ALA A 44 42.63 -0.85 1.52
N THR A 45 43.09 -2.02 1.11
CA THR A 45 42.86 -2.66 -0.20
C THR A 45 41.57 -3.47 -0.17
N SER A 46 40.70 -3.24 -1.17
CA SER A 46 39.51 -3.97 -1.66
C SER A 46 38.51 -4.65 -0.69
N PRO A 47 37.19 -4.54 -0.95
CA PRO A 47 36.15 -5.05 -0.06
C PRO A 47 36.06 -6.58 -0.09
N ARG A 48 36.02 -7.18 1.11
CA ARG A 48 35.83 -8.62 1.34
C ARG A 48 34.33 -8.93 1.40
N ALA A 49 33.87 -9.95 0.68
CA ALA A 49 32.46 -10.33 0.58
C ALA A 49 31.87 -10.81 1.94
N PRO A 50 30.60 -10.52 2.24
CA PRO A 50 29.97 -10.85 3.51
C PRO A 50 29.65 -12.35 3.65
N THR A 51 30.28 -13.03 4.61
CA THR A 51 29.99 -14.42 5.01
C THR A 51 28.85 -14.48 6.04
N ARG A 52 27.60 -14.27 5.59
CA ARG A 52 26.40 -14.70 6.34
C ARG A 52 25.17 -14.75 5.44
N GLN A 53 24.98 -15.85 4.71
CA GLN A 53 23.71 -16.11 4.03
C GLN A 53 22.71 -16.70 5.02
N SER A 54 21.56 -16.04 5.20
CA SER A 54 20.43 -16.59 5.95
C SER A 54 19.71 -17.66 5.12
N ARG A 55 19.35 -18.79 5.76
CA ARG A 55 18.69 -19.96 5.17
C ARG A 55 17.43 -19.66 4.33
N ARG A 56 16.75 -18.53 4.54
CA ARG A 56 15.59 -18.09 3.74
C ARG A 56 15.89 -17.73 2.27
N ILE A 57 17.15 -17.42 1.93
CA ILE A 57 17.52 -17.01 0.56
C ILE A 57 18.00 -18.21 -0.28
N ALA A 58 18.34 -19.34 0.36
CA ALA A 58 18.80 -20.56 -0.32
C ALA A 58 17.66 -21.49 -0.77
N GLU A 59 16.43 -21.28 -0.27
CA GLU A 59 15.27 -22.14 -0.54
C GLU A 59 14.25 -21.47 -1.49
N ALA A 60 14.56 -20.29 -2.05
CA ALA A 60 13.73 -19.67 -3.08
C ALA A 60 14.01 -20.32 -4.44
N SER A 61 13.12 -21.22 -4.86
CA SER A 61 13.08 -21.79 -6.21
C SER A 61 13.17 -20.68 -7.26
N THR A 62 14.06 -20.89 -8.22
CA THR A 62 14.42 -20.01 -9.32
C THR A 62 13.21 -19.35 -9.99
N LYS A 63 13.18 -18.01 -9.98
CA LYS A 63 12.30 -17.18 -10.79
C LYS A 63 12.59 -17.46 -12.27
N ALA A 64 11.56 -17.76 -13.05
CA ALA A 64 11.62 -17.71 -14.50
C ALA A 64 11.76 -16.25 -14.95
N ASN A 65 12.75 -15.99 -15.79
CA ASN A 65 12.99 -14.73 -16.50
C ASN A 65 12.50 -14.92 -17.94
N TYR A 66 11.63 -14.05 -18.44
CA TYR A 66 11.27 -14.00 -19.87
C TYR A 66 10.95 -12.55 -20.28
N ASN A 67 11.93 -11.93 -20.92
CA ASN A 67 11.89 -11.14 -22.16
C ASN A 67 13.10 -11.68 -22.94
N GLU A 68 13.10 -11.94 -24.24
CA GLU A 68 12.46 -11.27 -25.36
C GLU A 68 12.61 -12.19 -26.60
N GLU A 69 11.90 -11.83 -27.66
CA GLU A 69 12.15 -12.17 -29.08
C GLU A 69 11.60 -13.48 -29.69
N GLN A 70 10.88 -13.20 -30.77
CA GLN A 70 10.22 -14.03 -31.76
C GLN A 70 11.14 -14.03 -32.99
N ASP A 71 11.43 -15.21 -33.57
CA ASP A 71 11.49 -15.42 -35.03
C ASP A 71 11.89 -16.88 -35.39
N ASP A 72 11.16 -17.38 -36.39
CA ASP A 72 11.43 -18.42 -37.41
C ASP A 72 11.58 -19.94 -37.10
N GLU A 73 10.68 -20.69 -37.77
CA GLU A 73 10.54 -22.13 -38.07
C GLU A 73 11.68 -22.70 -39.00
N PRO A 74 11.67 -23.98 -39.51
CA PRO A 74 11.04 -25.25 -39.11
C PRO A 74 11.99 -26.51 -39.18
N VAL A 75 11.43 -27.71 -38.90
CA VAL A 75 11.70 -29.03 -39.58
C VAL A 75 12.44 -30.19 -38.84
N SER A 76 11.76 -31.36 -38.88
CA SER A 76 12.18 -32.79 -38.95
C SER A 76 12.72 -33.56 -37.72
N GLN A 77 11.97 -34.56 -37.22
CA GLN A 77 11.86 -35.98 -37.63
C GLN A 77 13.05 -36.88 -37.19
N THR A 78 12.79 -37.85 -36.30
CA THR A 78 12.75 -39.32 -36.56
C THR A 78 13.00 -40.17 -35.30
N SER A 79 12.10 -41.16 -35.07
CA SER A 79 12.30 -42.59 -34.71
C SER A 79 13.41 -43.02 -33.71
N SER A 80 13.36 -44.07 -32.88
CA SER A 80 12.45 -45.20 -32.63
C SER A 80 12.98 -46.03 -31.44
N ARG A 81 12.11 -46.58 -30.57
CA ARG A 81 12.02 -48.02 -30.21
C ARG A 81 11.14 -48.28 -28.97
N ALA A 82 10.22 -49.24 -29.17
CA ALA A 82 9.32 -49.86 -28.19
C ALA A 82 10.08 -50.77 -27.18
N ARG A 83 9.57 -51.30 -26.05
CA ARG A 83 8.22 -51.58 -25.53
C ARG A 83 8.38 -52.04 -24.07
N LYS A 84 7.52 -51.60 -23.14
CA LYS A 84 6.93 -52.50 -22.11
C LYS A 84 5.71 -51.83 -21.46
N LYS A 85 4.55 -52.45 -21.70
CA LYS A 85 3.27 -52.13 -21.08
C LYS A 85 3.36 -52.36 -19.58
N ASN A 86 2.96 -51.37 -18.78
CA ASN A 86 2.11 -51.60 -17.63
C ASN A 86 1.01 -50.53 -17.63
N ARG A 87 -0.21 -51.02 -17.42
CA ARG A 87 -1.47 -50.39 -17.76
C ARG A 87 -2.04 -49.75 -16.51
N THR A 88 -2.06 -48.42 -16.45
CA THR A 88 -2.94 -47.67 -15.55
C THR A 88 -3.66 -46.62 -16.37
N VAL A 89 -4.95 -46.87 -16.64
CA VAL A 89 -5.82 -45.95 -17.34
C VAL A 89 -6.19 -44.85 -16.34
N TYR A 90 -5.75 -43.63 -16.59
CA TYR A 90 -6.33 -42.42 -16.00
C TYR A 90 -6.86 -41.59 -17.16
N ASN A 91 -8.16 -41.71 -17.42
CA ASN A 91 -8.89 -40.83 -18.31
C ASN A 91 -9.02 -39.47 -17.61
N ASN A 92 -8.19 -38.49 -17.97
CA ASN A 92 -8.53 -37.09 -17.75
C ASN A 92 -9.31 -36.59 -18.96
N SER A 93 -10.59 -36.99 -19.03
CA SER A 93 -11.58 -36.22 -19.78
C SER A 93 -11.86 -34.97 -18.97
N VAL A 94 -11.36 -33.82 -19.43
CA VAL A 94 -11.82 -32.51 -18.99
C VAL A 94 -13.30 -32.44 -19.34
N GLN A 95 -14.15 -32.63 -18.32
CA GLN A 95 -15.56 -32.30 -18.41
C GLN A 95 -15.66 -30.78 -18.55
N PRO A 96 -16.39 -30.25 -19.54
CA PRO A 96 -16.75 -28.84 -19.52
C PRO A 96 -17.61 -28.65 -18.28
N THR A 97 -17.16 -27.80 -17.37
CA THR A 97 -17.97 -27.39 -16.23
C THR A 97 -19.21 -26.70 -16.78
N THR A 98 -20.33 -27.40 -16.84
CA THR A 98 -21.64 -26.79 -17.06
C THR A 98 -21.88 -25.91 -15.84
N SER A 99 -21.60 -24.62 -15.97
CA SER A 99 -22.03 -23.65 -14.98
C SER A 99 -23.55 -23.75 -14.89
N ASP A 100 -24.04 -24.07 -13.69
CA ASP A 100 -25.47 -24.18 -13.43
C ASP A 100 -26.11 -22.81 -13.72
N PRO A 101 -27.07 -22.70 -14.66
CA PRO A 101 -27.67 -21.42 -15.03
C PRO A 101 -28.34 -20.72 -13.83
N ASP A 102 -28.68 -21.45 -12.76
CA ASP A 102 -29.19 -20.84 -11.53
C ASP A 102 -28.06 -20.20 -10.68
N SER A 103 -26.89 -20.84 -10.62
CA SER A 103 -25.69 -20.29 -9.96
C SER A 103 -25.22 -18.99 -10.63
N GLU A 104 -25.16 -18.96 -11.97
CA GLU A 104 -24.85 -17.72 -12.70
C GLU A 104 -25.90 -16.62 -12.52
N ARG A 105 -27.18 -17.00 -12.37
CA ARG A 105 -28.27 -16.06 -12.15
C ARG A 105 -28.20 -15.47 -10.74
N HIS A 106 -27.78 -16.25 -9.75
CA HIS A 106 -27.54 -15.80 -8.38
C HIS A 106 -26.33 -14.87 -8.30
N THR A 107 -25.19 -15.21 -8.92
CA THR A 107 -24.02 -14.32 -8.94
C THR A 107 -24.31 -13.01 -9.68
N ARG A 108 -25.04 -13.05 -10.80
CA ARG A 108 -25.46 -11.81 -11.49
C ARG A 108 -26.41 -10.95 -10.67
N LYS A 109 -27.33 -11.54 -9.92
CA LYS A 109 -28.22 -10.81 -9.00
C LYS A 109 -27.44 -10.18 -7.85
N ASP A 110 -26.46 -10.90 -7.31
CA ASP A 110 -25.58 -10.42 -6.26
C ASP A 110 -24.69 -9.27 -6.76
N LEU A 111 -24.06 -9.41 -7.92
CA LEU A 111 -23.30 -8.34 -8.57
C LEU A 111 -24.13 -7.10 -8.85
N LYS A 112 -25.35 -7.27 -9.37
CA LYS A 112 -26.26 -6.13 -9.58
C LYS A 112 -26.60 -5.45 -8.25
N SER A 113 -26.86 -6.23 -7.20
CA SER A 113 -27.15 -5.69 -5.87
C SER A 113 -25.94 -4.92 -5.28
N ILE A 114 -24.72 -5.41 -5.50
CA ILE A 114 -23.49 -4.76 -5.06
C ILE A 114 -23.32 -3.42 -5.80
N ILE A 115 -23.42 -3.42 -7.13
CA ILE A 115 -23.29 -2.20 -7.96
C ILE A 115 -24.38 -1.18 -7.62
N ASP A 116 -25.64 -1.65 -7.50
CA ASP A 116 -26.76 -0.80 -7.08
C ASP A 116 -26.52 -0.23 -5.67
N GLY A 117 -25.86 -1.01 -4.79
CA GLY A 117 -25.47 -0.60 -3.44
C GLY A 117 -24.46 0.54 -3.40
N TRP A 118 -23.52 0.61 -4.36
CA TRP A 118 -22.48 1.65 -4.39
C TRP A 118 -23.02 3.07 -4.56
N THR A 119 -24.19 3.22 -5.18
CA THR A 119 -24.83 4.52 -5.43
C THR A 119 -26.02 4.78 -4.51
N ARG A 120 -26.46 3.78 -3.74
CA ARG A 120 -27.66 3.84 -2.88
C ARG A 120 -27.34 4.29 -1.45
N TRP A 121 -26.49 5.29 -1.30
CA TRP A 121 -26.25 5.93 -0.02
C TRP A 121 -26.76 7.37 -0.03
N LYS A 122 -27.03 7.91 1.16
CA LYS A 122 -27.38 9.31 1.36
C LYS A 122 -26.36 9.93 2.33
N PRO A 123 -26.05 11.22 2.21
CA PRO A 123 -25.26 11.91 3.21
C PRO A 123 -25.95 11.81 4.58
N GLU A 124 -25.22 11.27 5.57
CA GLU A 124 -25.65 11.17 6.96
C GLU A 124 -24.97 12.22 7.85
N ALA A 125 -23.84 12.75 7.39
CA ALA A 125 -23.04 13.74 8.11
C ALA A 125 -22.81 14.99 7.26
N ASP A 126 -22.61 16.10 7.95
CA ASP A 126 -22.28 17.39 7.35
C ASP A 126 -20.84 17.40 6.77
N GLU A 127 -20.58 18.40 5.93
CA GLU A 127 -19.24 18.66 5.39
C GLU A 127 -18.25 19.00 6.51
N PRO A 128 -16.97 18.60 6.36
CA PRO A 128 -15.96 18.88 7.37
C PRO A 128 -15.65 20.36 7.50
N THR A 129 -15.27 20.77 8.72
CA THR A 129 -14.75 22.12 8.97
C THR A 129 -13.23 22.14 8.84
N ARG A 130 -12.66 23.22 8.29
CA ARG A 130 -11.21 23.43 8.18
C ARG A 130 -10.76 24.42 9.23
N ASP A 131 -9.77 24.06 10.05
CA ASP A 131 -9.17 24.97 11.02
C ASP A 131 -8.08 25.87 10.41
N ALA A 132 -7.56 26.80 11.21
CA ALA A 132 -6.48 27.71 10.81
C ALA A 132 -5.15 26.99 10.50
N SER A 133 -4.96 25.77 11.03
CA SER A 133 -3.80 24.92 10.68
C SER A 133 -4.01 24.16 9.37
N GLY A 134 -5.20 24.28 8.75
CA GLY A 134 -5.60 23.63 7.52
C GLY A 134 -5.99 22.17 7.67
N VAL A 135 -6.20 21.70 8.90
CA VAL A 135 -6.68 20.36 9.24
C VAL A 135 -8.21 20.32 9.14
N PHE A 136 -8.75 19.25 8.56
CA PHE A 136 -10.18 19.00 8.46
C PHE A 136 -10.68 18.20 9.66
N HIS A 137 -11.84 18.60 10.20
CA HIS A 137 -12.49 17.97 11.34
C HIS A 137 -13.86 17.43 10.93
N PHE A 138 -14.13 16.19 11.34
CA PHE A 138 -15.41 15.53 11.11
C PHE A 138 -16.06 15.25 12.47
N ASP A 139 -17.26 15.79 12.70
CA ASP A 139 -17.96 15.63 13.98
C ASP A 139 -18.22 14.16 14.34
N SER A 140 -18.59 13.36 13.32
CA SER A 140 -18.77 11.91 13.48
C SER A 140 -17.50 11.15 13.88
N HIS A 141 -16.31 11.67 13.55
CA HIS A 141 -15.03 10.99 13.74
C HIS A 141 -13.92 11.98 14.13
N PRO A 142 -13.89 12.46 15.39
CA PRO A 142 -12.96 13.50 15.82
C PRO A 142 -11.48 13.11 15.75
N ASP A 143 -11.16 11.82 15.65
CA ASP A 143 -9.78 11.35 15.52
C ASP A 143 -9.28 11.29 14.07
N PHE A 144 -10.18 11.43 13.09
CA PHE A 144 -9.81 11.44 11.68
C PHE A 144 -9.57 12.89 11.24
N ARG A 145 -8.29 13.23 11.07
CA ARG A 145 -7.82 14.62 10.88
C ARG A 145 -6.91 14.75 9.65
N PRO A 146 -7.40 14.46 8.44
CA PRO A 146 -6.67 14.75 7.22
C PRO A 146 -6.49 16.26 7.05
N ASN A 147 -5.49 16.70 6.29
CA ASN A 147 -5.27 18.13 6.01
C ASN A 147 -5.31 18.47 4.51
N LYS A 148 -5.81 17.51 3.72
CA LYS A 148 -6.09 17.64 2.29
C LYS A 148 -7.51 17.19 1.98
N SER A 149 -8.25 17.97 1.20
CA SER A 149 -9.56 17.58 0.69
C SER A 149 -9.42 16.64 -0.52
N PRO A 150 -10.46 15.84 -0.85
CA PRO A 150 -10.48 15.08 -2.09
C PRO A 150 -10.29 15.96 -3.33
N GLU A 151 -10.85 17.17 -3.33
CA GLU A 151 -10.67 18.15 -4.40
C GLU A 151 -9.20 18.57 -4.55
N GLU A 152 -8.54 18.94 -3.44
CA GLU A 152 -7.12 19.31 -3.43
C GLU A 152 -6.28 18.14 -3.97
N ILE A 153 -6.56 16.90 -3.53
CA ILE A 153 -5.83 15.70 -3.96
C ILE A 153 -5.98 15.45 -5.47
N ILE A 154 -7.19 15.63 -6.02
CA ILE A 154 -7.46 15.47 -7.46
C ILE A 154 -6.74 16.56 -8.25
N ARG A 155 -6.88 17.82 -7.86
CA ARG A 155 -6.28 18.97 -8.55
C ARG A 155 -4.75 18.93 -8.51
N GLU A 156 -4.17 18.39 -7.45
CA GLU A 156 -2.72 18.18 -7.29
C GLU A 156 -2.22 16.91 -8.04
N GLY A 157 -3.05 16.29 -8.89
CA GLY A 157 -2.68 15.20 -9.80
C GLY A 157 -2.33 13.89 -9.10
N SER A 158 -2.84 13.67 -7.88
CA SER A 158 -2.59 12.44 -7.13
C SER A 158 -2.91 11.19 -7.95
N PHE A 159 -2.18 10.09 -7.70
CA PHE A 159 -2.29 8.83 -8.45
C PHE A 159 -1.95 8.92 -9.95
N GLY A 160 -1.29 10.02 -10.37
CA GLY A 160 -0.84 10.20 -11.74
C GLY A 160 -1.98 10.12 -12.75
N GLY A 161 -3.16 10.60 -12.37
CA GLY A 161 -4.29 10.72 -13.28
C GLY A 161 -5.02 9.43 -13.62
N SER A 162 -4.60 8.31 -13.04
CA SER A 162 -5.04 6.96 -13.46
C SER A 162 -5.99 6.28 -12.47
N TYR A 163 -6.38 6.97 -11.39
CA TYR A 163 -7.15 6.33 -10.31
C TYR A 163 -8.53 5.83 -10.75
N TRP A 164 -9.19 6.57 -11.66
CA TRP A 164 -10.52 6.27 -12.16
C TRP A 164 -10.53 5.62 -13.55
N ARG A 165 -9.38 5.14 -14.03
CA ARG A 165 -9.29 4.38 -15.29
C ARG A 165 -10.22 3.15 -15.27
N PRO A 166 -10.61 2.61 -16.43
CA PRO A 166 -11.30 1.33 -16.51
C PRO A 166 -10.54 0.24 -15.74
N LEU A 167 -11.23 -0.40 -14.80
CA LEU A 167 -10.66 -1.38 -13.88
C LEU A 167 -11.42 -2.70 -13.96
N PHE A 168 -10.74 -3.76 -14.37
CA PHE A 168 -11.28 -5.10 -14.24
C PHE A 168 -11.02 -5.66 -12.83
N SER A 169 -12.08 -5.85 -12.04
CA SER A 169 -11.98 -6.52 -10.74
C SER A 169 -12.02 -8.04 -10.95
N LYS A 170 -10.98 -8.74 -10.48
CA LYS A 170 -10.93 -10.20 -10.57
C LYS A 170 -11.93 -10.86 -9.63
N HIS A 171 -12.20 -10.24 -8.48
CA HIS A 171 -13.15 -10.73 -7.50
C HIS A 171 -14.60 -10.64 -8.00
N LEU A 172 -14.95 -9.54 -8.65
CA LEU A 172 -16.31 -9.30 -9.16
C LEU A 172 -16.50 -9.74 -10.62
N ALA A 173 -15.41 -10.06 -11.33
CA ALA A 173 -15.39 -10.42 -12.74
C ALA A 173 -16.09 -9.40 -13.66
N ILE A 174 -16.01 -8.11 -13.32
CA ILE A 174 -16.62 -6.99 -14.05
C ILE A 174 -15.59 -5.89 -14.30
N THR A 175 -15.82 -5.09 -15.33
CA THR A 175 -15.08 -3.84 -15.57
C THR A 175 -15.85 -2.68 -14.96
N ILE A 176 -15.22 -1.98 -14.01
CA ILE A 176 -15.69 -0.76 -13.39
C ILE A 176 -15.16 0.43 -14.19
N GLN A 177 -16.06 1.31 -14.61
CA GLN A 177 -15.77 2.50 -15.40
C GLN A 177 -16.80 3.59 -15.10
N ASP A 178 -16.50 4.84 -15.44
CA ASP A 178 -17.38 6.02 -15.28
C ASP A 178 -17.81 6.32 -13.83
N ASP A 179 -17.28 5.62 -12.83
CA ASP A 179 -17.65 5.81 -11.42
C ASP A 179 -17.13 7.13 -10.83
N TRP A 180 -16.18 7.79 -11.49
CA TRP A 180 -15.78 9.17 -11.17
C TRP A 180 -16.89 10.20 -11.36
N ARG A 181 -17.95 9.87 -12.11
CA ARG A 181 -19.11 10.76 -12.32
C ARG A 181 -19.92 11.00 -11.06
N GLU A 182 -19.69 10.21 -10.00
CA GLU A 182 -20.28 10.44 -8.68
C GLU A 182 -19.65 11.65 -7.95
N LEU A 183 -18.45 12.08 -8.39
CA LEU A 183 -17.75 13.19 -7.77
C LEU A 183 -18.50 14.51 -8.03
N PRO A 184 -18.53 15.44 -7.05
CA PRO A 184 -19.10 16.77 -7.24
C PRO A 184 -18.49 17.46 -8.46
N SER A 185 -19.34 18.09 -9.28
CA SER A 185 -18.91 18.81 -10.47
C SER A 185 -17.95 19.97 -10.15
N SER A 186 -18.02 20.53 -8.93
CA SER A 186 -17.06 21.53 -8.45
C SER A 186 -15.62 21.01 -8.39
N TRP A 187 -15.42 19.73 -8.06
CA TRP A 187 -14.08 19.14 -7.94
C TRP A 187 -13.42 18.91 -9.29
N THR A 188 -14.23 18.68 -10.32
CA THR A 188 -13.76 18.39 -11.69
C THR A 188 -13.89 19.59 -12.62
N ALA A 189 -14.52 20.68 -12.18
CA ALA A 189 -14.66 21.91 -12.95
C ALA A 189 -13.28 22.48 -13.34
N GLY A 190 -13.08 22.63 -14.65
CA GLY A 190 -11.84 23.15 -15.24
C GLY A 190 -10.68 22.16 -15.30
N LEU A 191 -10.87 20.90 -14.88
CA LEU A 191 -9.86 19.85 -15.01
C LEU A 191 -10.10 19.04 -16.29
N ASN A 192 -9.00 18.61 -16.91
CA ASN A 192 -9.04 17.60 -17.96
C ASN A 192 -9.25 16.22 -17.31
N ALA A 193 -10.49 15.72 -17.33
CA ALA A 193 -10.83 14.43 -16.71
C ALA A 193 -10.03 13.25 -17.30
N ASP A 194 -9.75 13.30 -18.61
CA ASP A 194 -9.00 12.24 -19.30
C ASP A 194 -7.56 12.14 -18.81
N GLU A 195 -6.99 13.27 -18.36
CA GLU A 195 -5.61 13.36 -17.88
C GLU A 195 -5.51 13.21 -16.36
N TYR A 196 -6.43 13.81 -15.59
CA TYR A 196 -6.36 13.87 -14.13
C TYR A 196 -7.15 12.75 -13.41
N LEU A 197 -8.04 12.03 -14.12
CA LEU A 197 -8.89 11.01 -13.50
C LEU A 197 -8.82 9.66 -14.21
N THR A 198 -8.93 9.64 -15.54
CA THR A 198 -9.14 8.42 -16.33
C THR A 198 -7.99 8.05 -17.25
N SER A 199 -6.79 8.57 -17.03
CA SER A 199 -5.60 8.19 -17.80
C SER A 199 -5.35 6.68 -17.65
N ASP A 200 -5.12 5.99 -18.77
CA ASP A 200 -4.86 4.54 -18.75
C ASP A 200 -3.56 4.20 -18.00
N THR A 201 -2.58 5.10 -18.05
CA THR A 201 -1.26 4.93 -17.43
C THR A 201 -1.01 6.01 -16.39
N TYR A 202 -0.26 5.64 -15.35
CA TYR A 202 0.16 6.58 -14.32
C TYR A 202 1.14 7.59 -14.92
N ASN A 203 0.80 8.87 -14.89
CA ASN A 203 1.69 9.95 -15.29
C ASN A 203 2.30 10.66 -14.06
N PRO A 204 3.62 10.54 -13.79
CA PRO A 204 4.27 11.26 -12.71
C PRO A 204 4.30 12.78 -12.89
N GLU A 205 4.30 13.27 -14.12
CA GLU A 205 4.52 14.70 -14.44
C GLU A 205 3.38 15.60 -13.98
N ILE A 206 2.16 15.06 -13.90
CA ILE A 206 0.99 15.83 -13.48
C ILE A 206 0.81 15.84 -11.96
N ASN A 207 1.51 14.96 -11.23
CA ASN A 207 1.38 14.90 -9.78
C ASN A 207 2.33 15.90 -9.11
N LYS A 208 1.89 16.46 -7.98
CA LYS A 208 2.61 17.50 -7.22
C LYS A 208 4.08 17.21 -6.91
N TYR A 209 4.46 15.94 -6.79
CA TYR A 209 5.81 15.54 -6.40
C TYR A 209 6.63 14.92 -7.54
N GLY A 210 6.12 14.89 -8.77
CA GLY A 210 6.82 14.43 -9.96
C GLY A 210 7.24 12.95 -9.95
N VAL A 211 6.66 12.10 -9.09
CA VAL A 211 7.12 10.71 -8.90
C VAL A 211 6.00 9.69 -8.84
N ALA A 212 6.23 8.52 -9.44
CA ALA A 212 5.33 7.38 -9.28
C ALA A 212 5.50 6.74 -7.91
N CYS A 213 4.38 6.47 -7.23
CA CYS A 213 4.38 5.70 -6.00
C CYS A 213 3.03 4.99 -5.77
N GLY A 214 3.04 4.02 -4.86
CA GLY A 214 1.87 3.24 -4.50
C GLY A 214 1.88 1.85 -5.10
N GLN A 215 0.91 1.05 -4.66
CA GLN A 215 0.61 -0.28 -5.19
C GLN A 215 -0.56 -0.16 -6.15
N SER A 216 -0.61 -1.03 -7.16
CA SER A 216 -1.71 -1.07 -8.12
C SER A 216 -3.00 -1.54 -7.44
N ILE A 217 -4.16 -1.17 -8.00
CA ILE A 217 -5.45 -1.59 -7.43
C ILE A 217 -5.62 -3.12 -7.43
N GLU A 218 -5.02 -3.80 -8.40
CA GLU A 218 -4.96 -5.27 -8.48
C GLU A 218 -4.15 -5.87 -7.31
N GLU A 219 -3.07 -5.22 -6.88
CA GLU A 219 -2.31 -5.61 -5.70
C GLU A 219 -3.11 -5.37 -4.41
N TRP A 220 -3.89 -4.29 -4.35
CA TRP A 220 -4.79 -4.03 -3.22
C TRP A 220 -5.92 -5.06 -3.13
N GLU A 221 -6.48 -5.46 -4.27
CA GLU A 221 -7.46 -6.55 -4.37
C GLU A 221 -6.83 -7.87 -3.89
N ALA A 222 -5.63 -8.22 -4.38
CA ALA A 222 -4.90 -9.42 -3.96
C ALA A 222 -4.54 -9.42 -2.46
N ALA A 223 -4.29 -8.25 -1.87
CA ALA A 223 -4.02 -8.10 -0.44
C ALA A 223 -5.29 -8.12 0.44
N GLY A 224 -6.48 -8.18 -0.15
CA GLY A 224 -7.76 -8.14 0.58
C GLY A 224 -8.05 -6.78 1.21
N TRP A 225 -7.51 -5.70 0.64
CA TRP A 225 -7.66 -4.33 1.16
C TRP A 225 -8.83 -3.57 0.53
N ILE A 226 -9.52 -4.18 -0.43
CA ILE A 226 -10.69 -3.65 -1.10
C ILE A 226 -11.94 -4.21 -0.45
N ALA A 227 -12.87 -3.33 -0.09
CA ALA A 227 -14.21 -3.74 0.31
C ALA A 227 -15.13 -3.65 -0.90
N HIS A 228 -15.29 -4.76 -1.62
CA HIS A 228 -16.09 -4.80 -2.86
C HIS A 228 -17.56 -4.43 -2.65
N GLU A 229 -18.09 -4.61 -1.45
CA GLU A 229 -19.45 -4.21 -1.07
C GLU A 229 -19.63 -2.69 -0.98
N TYR A 230 -18.56 -1.96 -0.66
CA TYR A 230 -18.62 -0.51 -0.42
C TYR A 230 -17.85 0.27 -1.50
N ASP A 231 -16.53 0.09 -1.57
CA ASP A 231 -15.61 0.90 -2.38
C ASP A 231 -14.63 0.01 -3.14
N VAL A 232 -14.94 -0.23 -4.41
CA VAL A 232 -14.16 -1.10 -5.29
C VAL A 232 -12.80 -0.54 -5.68
N ARG A 233 -12.62 0.78 -5.63
CA ARG A 233 -11.32 1.43 -5.83
C ARG A 233 -10.55 1.60 -4.51
N GLY A 234 -11.16 1.23 -3.38
CA GLY A 234 -10.51 1.24 -2.08
C GLY A 234 -10.47 2.61 -1.41
N TRP A 235 -9.33 2.93 -0.80
CA TRP A 235 -9.18 4.03 0.16
C TRP A 235 -9.66 5.40 -0.36
N PHE A 236 -9.23 5.82 -1.55
CA PHE A 236 -9.50 7.17 -2.00
C PHE A 236 -10.96 7.35 -2.43
N GLN A 237 -11.58 6.35 -3.08
CA GLN A 237 -13.03 6.32 -3.29
C GLN A 237 -13.81 6.34 -1.97
N TRP A 238 -13.39 5.56 -0.99
CA TRP A 238 -13.98 5.63 0.36
C TRP A 238 -13.88 7.05 0.92
N TYR A 239 -12.70 7.69 0.80
CA TYR A 239 -12.47 9.05 1.31
C TYR A 239 -13.36 10.09 0.62
N CYS A 240 -13.52 10.03 -0.70
CA CYS A 240 -14.43 10.90 -1.45
C CYS A 240 -15.86 10.79 -0.92
N ARG A 241 -16.36 9.56 -0.73
CA ARG A 241 -17.74 9.32 -0.26
C ARG A 241 -17.92 9.67 1.21
N PHE A 242 -16.92 9.37 2.04
CA PHE A 242 -16.88 9.79 3.45
C PHE A 242 -16.92 11.31 3.58
N TRP A 243 -16.19 12.02 2.72
CA TRP A 243 -16.21 13.49 2.64
C TRP A 243 -17.59 14.03 2.28
N MET A 244 -18.27 13.40 1.32
CA MET A 244 -19.65 13.72 0.92
C MET A 244 -20.71 13.28 1.95
N GLY A 245 -20.31 12.89 3.16
CA GLY A 245 -21.22 12.58 4.26
C GLY A 245 -21.67 11.12 4.34
N ARG A 246 -21.19 10.21 3.48
CA ARG A 246 -21.50 8.78 3.61
C ARG A 246 -20.87 8.20 4.88
N ARG A 247 -21.63 7.43 5.64
CA ARG A 247 -21.10 6.61 6.74
C ARG A 247 -21.42 5.14 6.50
N CYS A 248 -20.48 4.26 6.78
CA CYS A 248 -20.67 2.82 6.60
C CYS A 248 -19.83 1.99 7.58
N SER A 249 -20.06 0.68 7.59
CA SER A 249 -19.35 -0.23 8.49
C SER A 249 -17.83 -0.32 8.23
N ASP A 250 -17.35 0.15 7.07
CA ASP A 250 -15.93 0.15 6.72
C ASP A 250 -15.15 1.36 7.28
N ASP A 251 -15.85 2.37 7.81
CA ASP A 251 -15.25 3.65 8.22
C ASP A 251 -14.13 3.45 9.24
N GLU A 252 -14.38 2.67 10.29
CA GLU A 252 -13.39 2.41 11.34
C GLU A 252 -12.14 1.70 10.81
N ARG A 253 -12.30 0.79 9.84
CA ARG A 253 -11.18 0.09 9.22
C ARG A 253 -10.32 1.07 8.43
N GLN A 254 -10.95 1.95 7.65
CA GLN A 254 -10.25 2.90 6.79
C GLN A 254 -9.56 4.00 7.62
N ILE A 255 -10.24 4.54 8.64
CA ILE A 255 -9.65 5.50 9.59
C ILE A 255 -8.47 4.86 10.34
N SER A 256 -8.58 3.60 10.75
CA SER A 256 -7.47 2.86 11.38
C SER A 256 -6.25 2.73 10.45
N ARG A 257 -6.47 2.48 9.15
CA ARG A 257 -5.39 2.44 8.15
C ARG A 257 -4.75 3.81 7.98
N TRP A 258 -5.55 4.86 7.84
CA TRP A 258 -5.07 6.23 7.77
C TRP A 258 -4.20 6.59 8.98
N LYS A 259 -4.67 6.30 10.20
CA LYS A 259 -3.92 6.52 11.44
C LYS A 259 -2.55 5.84 11.41
N LYS A 260 -2.47 4.59 10.92
CA LYS A 260 -1.22 3.82 10.79
C LYS A 260 -0.30 4.34 9.69
N CYS A 261 -0.86 4.93 8.63
CA CYS A 261 -0.10 5.47 7.51
C CYS A 261 0.43 6.88 7.81
N VAL A 262 -0.46 7.81 8.15
CA VAL A 262 -0.16 9.26 8.23
C VAL A 262 -0.77 9.96 9.45
N GLY A 263 -1.43 9.24 10.36
CA GLY A 263 -1.83 9.80 11.67
C GLY A 263 -0.61 10.22 12.51
N GLU A 264 -0.84 10.70 13.74
CA GLU A 264 0.21 11.23 14.62
C GLU A 264 1.42 10.29 14.76
N THR A 265 1.17 8.99 14.88
CA THR A 265 2.21 7.96 14.96
C THR A 265 2.41 7.17 13.66
N GLY A 266 1.85 7.68 12.57
CA GLY A 266 1.82 7.03 11.26
C GLY A 266 3.21 6.76 10.69
N ARG A 267 3.36 5.59 10.06
CA ARG A 267 4.62 5.12 9.49
C ARG A 267 5.22 6.12 8.51
N TRP A 268 4.44 6.57 7.53
CA TRP A 268 4.92 7.42 6.44
C TRP A 268 5.17 8.84 6.92
N ARG A 269 4.25 9.40 7.73
CA ARG A 269 4.44 10.71 8.39
C ARG A 269 5.74 10.75 9.21
N ARG A 270 5.99 9.75 10.06
CA ARG A 270 7.23 9.69 10.86
C ARG A 270 8.49 9.48 10.04
N ILE A 271 8.43 8.65 8.98
CA ILE A 271 9.57 8.52 8.05
C ILE A 271 9.90 9.86 7.42
N LEU A 272 8.88 10.60 6.99
CA LEU A 272 9.05 11.89 6.35
C LEU A 272 9.64 12.94 7.29
N LEU A 273 9.05 13.12 8.47
CA LEU A 273 9.53 14.06 9.49
C LEU A 273 10.98 13.76 9.92
N LYS A 274 11.36 12.48 10.05
CA LYS A 274 12.76 12.11 10.31
C LYS A 274 13.71 12.55 9.20
N LYS A 275 13.29 12.55 7.94
CA LYS A 275 14.11 13.01 6.81
C LYS A 275 14.29 14.53 6.86
N TYR A 276 13.23 15.28 7.17
CA TYR A 276 13.33 16.73 7.41
C TYR A 276 14.35 17.04 8.51
N VAL A 277 14.26 16.37 9.66
CA VAL A 277 15.22 16.53 10.77
C VAL A 277 16.65 16.15 10.37
N ALA A 278 16.82 15.03 9.65
CA ALA A 278 18.14 14.57 9.22
C ALA A 278 18.83 15.52 8.23
N LEU A 279 18.05 16.24 7.42
CA LEU A 279 18.53 17.28 6.52
C LEU A 279 18.70 18.65 7.22
N GLY A 280 18.33 18.76 8.50
CA GLY A 280 18.41 20.01 9.25
C GLY A 280 17.36 21.04 8.85
N ILE A 281 16.32 20.64 8.11
CA ILE A 281 15.26 21.53 7.64
C ILE A 281 14.32 21.84 8.80
N ARG A 282 14.04 23.14 8.99
CA ARG A 282 13.19 23.66 10.06
C ARG A 282 11.94 24.37 9.57
N THR A 283 11.86 24.65 8.27
CA THR A 283 10.77 25.36 7.63
C THR A 283 10.14 24.47 6.57
N VAL A 284 8.82 24.40 6.55
CA VAL A 284 8.03 23.81 5.48
C VAL A 284 7.14 24.90 4.93
N PHE A 285 7.35 25.28 3.68
CA PHE A 285 6.47 26.21 3.00
C PHE A 285 5.20 25.46 2.57
N ALA A 286 4.05 26.06 2.86
CA ALA A 286 2.74 25.50 2.55
C ALA A 286 2.29 25.82 1.11
N ASP A 287 3.13 26.51 0.33
CA ASP A 287 2.79 27.13 -0.94
C ASP A 287 3.83 26.79 -2.02
N ASP A 288 3.37 26.79 -3.26
CA ASP A 288 3.97 26.20 -4.45
C ASP A 288 5.19 26.98 -4.97
N GLY A 289 5.58 28.04 -4.25
CA GLY A 289 6.77 28.84 -4.49
C GLY A 289 8.04 28.17 -4.00
N ARG A 290 8.31 26.93 -4.45
CA ARG A 290 9.64 26.34 -4.25
C ARG A 290 10.65 27.18 -5.01
N ASP A 291 11.64 27.69 -4.31
CA ASP A 291 12.87 28.13 -4.96
C ASP A 291 13.49 26.90 -5.63
N GLU A 292 14.02 27.04 -6.86
CA GLU A 292 14.66 25.93 -7.62
C GLU A 292 15.80 25.25 -6.84
N ASP A 293 16.33 25.93 -5.81
CA ASP A 293 17.41 25.46 -4.94
C ASP A 293 16.92 24.73 -3.66
N GLU A 294 15.61 24.58 -3.44
CA GLU A 294 15.08 23.92 -2.24
C GLU A 294 15.29 22.40 -2.28
N VAL A 295 15.78 21.83 -1.17
CA VAL A 295 16.10 20.40 -1.09
C VAL A 295 14.82 19.56 -1.00
N ASP A 296 14.55 18.81 -2.06
CA ASP A 296 13.41 17.89 -2.12
C ASP A 296 13.54 16.75 -1.08
N VAL A 297 12.72 16.83 -0.03
CA VAL A 297 12.74 15.85 1.07
C VAL A 297 11.99 14.59 0.67
N SER A 298 12.62 13.73 -0.14
CA SER A 298 12.06 12.42 -0.50
C SER A 298 10.65 12.49 -1.14
N PRO A 299 10.57 12.92 -2.42
CA PRO A 299 9.31 13.04 -3.16
C PRO A 299 8.39 11.83 -3.08
N VAL A 300 8.95 10.61 -3.10
CA VAL A 300 8.17 9.36 -3.03
C VAL A 300 7.37 9.24 -1.73
N VAL A 301 7.93 9.66 -0.60
CA VAL A 301 7.25 9.58 0.70
C VAL A 301 6.23 10.72 0.81
N HIS A 302 6.51 11.89 0.25
CA HIS A 302 5.52 12.96 0.12
C HIS A 302 4.31 12.52 -0.70
N GLN A 303 4.52 11.97 -1.90
CA GLN A 303 3.45 11.46 -2.74
C GLN A 303 2.67 10.35 -2.03
N THR A 304 3.36 9.47 -1.30
CA THR A 304 2.70 8.43 -0.49
C THR A 304 1.81 9.05 0.57
N CYS A 305 2.29 10.05 1.31
CA CYS A 305 1.50 10.78 2.30
C CYS A 305 0.29 11.49 1.66
N HIS A 306 0.49 12.09 0.49
CA HIS A 306 -0.53 12.80 -0.28
C HIS A 306 -1.68 11.87 -0.69
N HIS A 307 -1.38 10.64 -1.12
CA HIS A 307 -2.40 9.60 -1.39
C HIS A 307 -3.27 9.27 -0.16
N TRP A 308 -2.76 9.51 1.05
CA TRP A 308 -3.46 9.34 2.32
C TRP A 308 -4.02 10.66 2.89
N ALA A 309 -4.23 11.68 2.05
CA ALA A 309 -4.79 12.97 2.44
C ALA A 309 -3.98 13.71 3.53
N TYR A 310 -2.65 13.58 3.46
CA TYR A 310 -1.73 14.23 4.38
C TYR A 310 -0.58 14.93 3.65
N GLU A 311 -0.37 16.19 3.98
CA GLU A 311 0.81 16.98 3.63
C GLU A 311 1.54 17.43 4.90
N VAL A 312 2.87 17.50 4.88
CA VAL A 312 3.62 18.01 6.03
C VAL A 312 3.40 19.50 6.14
N ARG A 313 3.09 19.96 7.36
CA ARG A 313 2.95 21.36 7.70
C ARG A 313 3.96 21.77 8.76
N GLN A 314 4.19 23.08 8.88
CA GLN A 314 5.18 23.66 9.79
C GLN A 314 4.95 23.23 11.25
N ASP A 315 3.70 23.25 11.71
CA ASP A 315 3.30 22.87 13.06
C ASP A 315 3.65 21.41 13.39
N ALA A 316 3.49 20.50 12.42
CA ALA A 316 3.84 19.09 12.59
C ALA A 316 5.36 18.90 12.64
N LEU A 317 6.12 19.66 11.86
CA LEU A 317 7.58 19.63 11.89
C LEU A 317 8.13 20.20 13.20
N GLU A 318 7.61 21.32 13.67
CA GLU A 318 8.01 21.96 14.94
C GLU A 318 7.76 21.04 16.13
N ARG A 319 6.57 20.44 16.22
CA ARG A 319 6.24 19.43 17.25
C ARG A 319 7.21 18.26 17.23
N PHE A 320 7.55 17.77 16.04
CA PHE A 320 8.50 16.66 15.90
C PHE A 320 9.93 17.04 16.32
N TRP A 321 10.36 18.29 16.07
CA TRP A 321 11.63 18.81 16.56
C TRP A 321 11.66 18.98 18.08
N ALA A 322 10.55 19.40 18.69
CA ALA A 322 10.44 19.59 20.13
C ALA A 322 10.40 18.25 20.90
N ASP A 323 9.54 17.33 20.46
CA ASP A 323 9.17 16.16 21.25
C ASP A 323 9.71 14.84 20.68
N GLY A 324 10.22 14.85 19.44
CA GLY A 324 10.64 13.64 18.71
C GLY A 324 9.49 12.68 18.38
N ARG A 325 8.24 13.13 18.51
CA ARG A 325 7.03 12.32 18.38
C ARG A 325 6.19 12.75 17.20
#